data_AF-A0A7V9BTJ0-F1
#
_entry.id   AF-A0A7V9BTJ0-F1
#
_cell.length_a   1.000
_cell.length_b   1.000
_cell.length_c   1.000
_cell.angle_alpha   90.00
_cell.angle_beta   90.00
_cell.angle_gamma   90.00
#
_symmetry.space_group_name_H-M   'P 1'
#
loop_
_entity.id
_entity.type
_entity.pdbx_description
1 polymer ?
#
loop_
_entity_poly.entity_id
_entity_poly.type
_entity_poly.pdbx_seq_one_letter_code
_entity_poly.pdbx_strand_id
1 'polypeptide(L)'
;MKRKIVESISIRQIARFLEEVDLKPHRSRYWLNSKAKETDPVGFARDERAVCDTYAGATRALMRGEHVMSTDEKTGIQALERVAPTKPAVPGKIESVEFE
;
A
#
# COMPACT_ATOMS: atom_id res chain seq x y z
N MET A 1 31.50 2.94 29.66
CA MET A 1 31.66 3.93 28.57
C MET A 1 30.59 5.00 28.72
N LYS A 2 30.94 6.29 28.92
CA LYS A 2 29.95 7.37 29.08
C LYS A 2 29.44 7.80 27.70
N ARG A 3 28.16 7.56 27.40
CA ARG A 3 27.48 8.14 26.23
C ARG A 3 27.31 9.64 26.47
N LYS A 4 27.66 10.48 25.49
CA LYS A 4 27.47 11.94 25.50
C LYS A 4 26.74 12.36 24.23
N ILE A 5 25.94 13.41 24.31
CA ILE A 5 25.35 14.06 23.13
C ILE A 5 26.46 14.88 22.45
N VAL A 6 26.51 14.80 21.12
CA VAL A 6 27.48 15.54 20.29
C VAL A 6 26.77 16.73 19.63
N GLU A 7 27.51 17.80 19.34
CA GLU A 7 26.96 19.02 18.73
C GLU A 7 26.55 18.81 17.26
N SER A 8 27.21 17.90 16.54
CA SER A 8 26.89 17.60 15.15
C SER A 8 27.15 16.14 14.79
N ILE A 9 26.41 15.64 13.78
CA ILE A 9 26.55 14.29 13.22
C ILE A 9 26.62 14.43 11.70
N SER A 10 27.56 13.74 11.06
CA SER A 10 27.68 13.77 9.60
C SER A 10 26.57 12.95 8.92
N ILE A 11 26.20 13.34 7.69
CA ILE A 11 25.21 12.61 6.87
C ILE A 11 25.61 11.13 6.72
N ARG A 12 26.90 10.85 6.52
CA ARG A 12 27.41 9.47 6.40
C ARG A 12 27.21 8.67 7.69
N GLN A 13 27.36 9.31 8.84
CA GLN A 13 27.12 8.67 10.13
C GLN A 13 25.63 8.38 10.35
N ILE A 14 24.74 9.30 9.96
CA ILE A 14 23.29 9.06 9.96
C ILE A 14 22.94 7.89 9.05
N ALA A 15 23.46 7.87 7.82
CA ALA A 15 23.22 6.77 6.88
C ALA A 15 23.64 5.41 7.46
N ARG A 16 24.82 5.35 8.10
CA ARG A 16 25.31 4.15 8.78
C ARG A 16 24.37 3.70 9.89
N PHE A 17 23.90 4.61 10.73
CA PHE A 17 22.95 4.26 11.80
C PHE A 17 21.63 3.73 11.24
N LEU A 18 21.09 4.38 10.20
CA LEU A 18 19.85 3.94 9.55
C LEU A 18 20.00 2.56 8.91
N GLU A 19 21.14 2.28 8.28
CA GLU A 19 21.46 0.97 7.73
C GLU A 19 21.60 -0.11 8.81
N GLU A 20 22.29 0.21 9.92
CA GLU A 20 22.49 -0.69 11.06
C GLU A 20 21.16 -1.13 11.70
N VAL A 21 20.16 -0.25 11.75
CA VAL A 21 18.82 -0.57 12.28
C VAL A 21 17.80 -0.97 11.19
N ASP A 22 18.24 -1.16 9.95
CA ASP A 22 17.39 -1.40 8.76
C ASP A 22 16.18 -0.47 8.66
N LEU A 23 16.41 0.83 8.90
CA LEU A 23 15.39 1.87 8.85
C LEU A 23 15.58 2.71 7.59
N LYS A 24 14.51 2.86 6.81
CA LYS A 24 14.53 3.61 5.54
C LYS A 24 13.51 4.75 5.57
N PRO A 25 13.72 5.81 6.37
CA PRO A 25 12.75 6.90 6.58
C PRO A 25 12.54 7.76 5.32
N HIS A 26 13.48 7.70 4.37
CA HIS A 26 13.39 8.36 3.07
C HIS A 26 12.54 7.59 2.04
N ARG A 27 11.98 6.43 2.40
CA ARG A 27 11.14 5.62 1.53
C ARG A 27 9.75 5.49 2.13
N SER A 28 8.76 5.67 1.28
CA SER A 28 7.36 5.39 1.58
C SER A 28 6.73 4.57 0.45
N ARG A 29 5.66 3.87 0.77
CA ARG A 29 4.79 3.20 -0.21
C ARG A 29 3.35 3.54 0.10
N TYR A 30 2.52 3.60 -0.94
CA TYR A 30 1.08 3.60 -0.75
C TYR A 30 0.58 2.21 -0.42
N TRP A 31 -0.49 2.13 0.37
CA TRP A 31 -1.23 0.91 0.61
C TRP A 31 -2.73 1.21 0.62
N LEU A 32 -3.53 0.28 0.12
CA LEU A 32 -4.98 0.33 0.23
C LEU A 32 -5.42 -0.55 1.39
N ASN A 33 -6.29 -0.01 2.24
CA ASN A 33 -6.99 -0.79 3.24
C ASN A 33 -8.45 -1.03 2.84
N SER A 34 -8.77 -2.21 2.33
CA SER A 34 -10.17 -2.59 2.11
C SER A 34 -10.84 -2.93 3.44
N LYS A 35 -11.56 -1.97 4.05
CA LYS A 35 -12.33 -2.19 5.29
C LYS A 35 -13.24 -3.42 5.21
N ALA A 36 -13.83 -3.68 4.04
CA ALA A 36 -14.65 -4.86 3.79
C ALA A 36 -13.93 -6.19 4.09
N LYS A 37 -12.61 -6.27 3.88
CA LYS A 37 -11.81 -7.44 4.19
C LYS A 37 -11.71 -7.71 5.69
N GLU A 38 -11.81 -6.67 6.52
CA GLU A 38 -11.82 -6.77 7.98
C GLU A 38 -13.24 -7.04 8.52
N THR A 39 -14.26 -6.36 7.98
CA THR A 39 -15.63 -6.43 8.48
C THR A 39 -16.44 -7.61 7.94
N ASP A 40 -16.20 -8.03 6.70
CA ASP A 40 -16.85 -9.16 6.02
C ASP A 40 -15.87 -9.88 5.08
N PRO A 41 -14.93 -10.67 5.63
CA PRO A 41 -13.92 -11.37 4.83
C PRO A 41 -14.53 -12.39 3.86
N VAL A 42 -15.70 -12.95 4.17
CA VAL A 42 -16.36 -13.96 3.33
C VAL A 42 -17.03 -13.29 2.13
N GLY A 43 -17.78 -12.20 2.35
CA GLY A 43 -18.36 -11.41 1.28
C GLY A 43 -17.28 -10.81 0.38
N PHE A 44 -16.21 -10.26 0.96
CA PHE A 44 -15.08 -9.74 0.20
C PHE A 44 -14.45 -10.80 -0.70
N ALA A 45 -14.14 -11.99 -0.17
CA ALA A 45 -13.54 -13.07 -0.95
C ALA A 45 -14.47 -13.60 -2.06
N ARG A 46 -15.79 -13.58 -1.83
CA ARG A 46 -16.77 -13.93 -2.86
C ARG A 46 -16.77 -12.91 -3.99
N ASP A 47 -16.79 -11.63 -3.67
CA ASP A 47 -16.86 -10.56 -4.66
C ASP A 47 -15.54 -10.45 -5.45
N GLU A 48 -14.38 -10.60 -4.78
CA GLU A 48 -13.06 -10.71 -5.41
C GLU A 48 -13.01 -11.89 -6.41
N ARG A 49 -13.55 -13.04 -6.00
CA ARG A 49 -13.63 -14.23 -6.88
C ARG A 49 -14.50 -13.98 -8.10
N ALA A 50 -15.66 -13.35 -7.94
CA ALA A 50 -16.55 -13.05 -9.05
C ALA A 50 -15.88 -12.14 -10.11
N VAL A 51 -15.11 -11.15 -9.67
CA VAL A 51 -14.31 -10.31 -10.56
C VAL A 51 -13.23 -11.13 -11.27
N CYS A 52 -12.45 -11.91 -10.52
CA CYS A 52 -11.40 -12.78 -11.08
C CYS A 52 -11.96 -13.77 -12.11
N ASP A 53 -13.08 -14.42 -11.81
CA ASP A 53 -13.73 -15.41 -12.67
C ASP A 53 -14.24 -14.75 -13.97
N THR A 54 -14.73 -13.51 -13.90
CA THR A 54 -15.14 -12.72 -15.08
C THR A 54 -13.96 -12.51 -16.03
N TYR A 55 -12.80 -12.11 -15.51
CA TYR A 55 -11.59 -11.94 -16.31
C TYR A 55 -11.04 -13.26 -16.84
N ALA A 56 -11.01 -14.31 -16.02
CA ALA A 56 -10.57 -15.64 -16.44
C ALA A 56 -11.43 -16.19 -17.59
N GLY A 57 -12.73 -15.85 -17.60
CA GLY A 57 -13.68 -16.20 -18.65
C GLY A 57 -13.63 -15.33 -19.91
N ALA A 58 -12.84 -14.25 -19.95
CA ALA A 58 -12.91 -13.23 -21.00
C ALA A 58 -12.70 -13.80 -22.42
N THR A 59 -11.74 -14.71 -22.61
CA THR A 59 -11.51 -15.35 -23.91
C THR A 59 -12.71 -16.18 -24.36
N ARG A 60 -13.37 -16.87 -23.43
CA ARG A 60 -14.57 -17.67 -23.73
C ARG A 60 -15.75 -16.77 -24.06
N ALA A 61 -15.87 -15.63 -23.39
CA ALA A 61 -16.87 -14.60 -23.70
C ALA A 61 -16.66 -14.05 -25.12
N LEU A 62 -15.41 -13.73 -25.49
CA LEU A 62 -15.07 -13.25 -26.82
C LEU A 62 -15.45 -14.23 -27.93
N MET A 63 -15.21 -15.53 -27.72
CA MET A 63 -15.63 -16.57 -28.68
C MET A 63 -17.16 -16.65 -28.87
N ARG A 64 -17.96 -16.14 -27.93
CA ARG A 64 -19.41 -16.01 -28.04
C ARG A 64 -19.87 -14.65 -28.59
N GLY A 65 -18.93 -13.76 -28.94
CA GLY A 65 -19.23 -12.39 -29.37
C GLY A 65 -19.47 -11.41 -28.21
N GLU A 66 -19.11 -11.77 -26.97
CA GLU A 66 -19.23 -10.92 -25.79
C GLU A 66 -17.87 -10.27 -25.45
N HIS A 67 -17.85 -9.00 -25.09
CA HIS A 67 -16.63 -8.29 -24.69
C HIS A 67 -16.63 -8.02 -23.19
N VAL A 68 -15.55 -8.41 -22.51
CA VAL A 68 -15.31 -8.02 -21.12
C VAL A 68 -14.49 -6.74 -21.11
N MET A 69 -15.00 -5.71 -20.43
CA MET A 69 -14.33 -4.43 -20.25
C MET A 69 -14.28 -4.07 -18.77
N SER A 70 -13.26 -3.33 -18.39
CA SER A 70 -13.16 -2.72 -17.06
C SER A 70 -12.66 -1.30 -17.20
N THR A 71 -13.26 -0.44 -16.39
CA THR A 71 -12.94 0.97 -16.32
C THR A 71 -12.69 1.29 -14.86
N ASP A 72 -11.52 1.85 -14.58
CA ASP A 72 -11.23 2.47 -13.29
C ASP A 72 -11.58 3.96 -13.40
N GLU A 73 -12.70 4.34 -12.77
CA GLU A 73 -13.13 5.73 -12.77
C GLU A 73 -12.38 6.50 -11.68
N LYS A 74 -11.46 7.37 -12.09
CA LYS A 74 -10.93 8.40 -11.20
C LYS A 74 -11.96 9.52 -11.07
N THR A 75 -12.64 9.58 -9.94
CA THR A 75 -13.75 10.53 -9.66
C THR A 75 -13.38 12.02 -9.76
N GLY A 76 -12.10 12.36 -9.93
CA GLY A 76 -11.61 13.75 -9.95
C GLY A 76 -11.71 14.46 -8.59
N ILE A 77 -12.14 13.74 -7.54
CA ILE A 77 -12.30 14.27 -6.20
C ILE A 77 -10.94 14.30 -5.50
N GLN A 78 -10.59 15.44 -4.93
CA GLN A 78 -9.40 15.57 -4.09
C GLN A 78 -9.68 14.98 -2.70
N ALA A 79 -8.87 14.01 -2.27
CA ALA A 79 -8.88 13.53 -0.90
C ALA A 79 -8.49 14.67 0.06
N LEU A 80 -9.31 14.93 1.08
CA LEU A 80 -9.07 15.97 2.08
C LEU A 80 -8.20 15.46 3.23
N GLU A 81 -8.39 14.21 3.61
CA GLU A 81 -7.69 13.55 4.69
C GLU A 81 -7.60 12.05 4.41
N ARG A 82 -6.64 11.40 5.06
CA ARG A 82 -6.46 9.96 4.91
C ARG A 82 -7.45 9.17 5.74
N VAL A 83 -7.99 8.08 5.18
CA VAL A 83 -8.96 7.19 5.85
C VAL A 83 -8.33 6.44 7.03
N ALA A 84 -7.04 6.12 6.95
CA ALA A 84 -6.29 5.49 8.03
C ALA A 84 -4.94 6.18 8.29
N PRO A 85 -4.42 6.10 9.54
CA PRO A 85 -3.14 6.71 9.88
C PRO A 85 -1.98 6.14 9.05
N THR A 86 -0.99 6.99 8.77
CA THR A 86 0.27 6.55 8.18
C THR A 86 0.99 5.61 9.14
N LYS A 87 1.39 4.43 8.64
CA LYS A 87 2.18 3.47 9.40
C LYS A 87 3.65 3.89 9.32
N PRO A 88 4.31 4.24 10.44
CA PRO A 88 5.65 4.76 10.43
C PRO A 88 6.66 3.72 9.91
N ALA A 89 7.81 4.19 9.43
CA ALA A 89 8.94 3.31 9.15
C ALA A 89 9.40 2.63 10.45
N VAL A 90 9.63 1.32 10.38
CA VAL A 90 10.20 0.50 11.45
C VAL A 90 11.30 -0.39 10.85
N PRO A 91 12.20 -0.99 11.65
CA PRO A 91 13.18 -1.93 11.11
C PRO A 91 12.55 -2.97 10.18
N GLY A 92 13.06 -3.07 8.95
CA GLY A 92 12.55 -3.99 7.91
C GLY A 92 11.28 -3.56 7.19
N LYS A 93 10.63 -2.45 7.57
CA LYS A 93 9.43 -1.93 6.90
C LYS A 93 9.53 -0.44 6.65
N ILE A 94 9.39 -0.06 5.38
CA ILE A 94 9.28 1.34 4.99
C ILE A 94 7.92 1.92 5.41
N GLU A 95 7.83 3.25 5.49
CA GLU A 95 6.59 3.94 5.79
C GLU A 95 5.47 3.50 4.83
N SER A 96 4.28 3.22 5.36
CA SER A 96 3.11 2.89 4.54
C SER A 96 2.04 3.96 4.70
N VAL A 97 1.84 4.71 3.62
CA VAL A 97 0.95 5.87 3.52
C VAL A 97 -0.38 5.41 2.94
N GLU A 98 -1.47 5.70 3.62
CA GLU A 98 -2.82 5.43 3.11
C GLU A 98 -3.04 6.20 1.79
N PHE A 99 -3.67 5.53 0.81
CA PHE A 99 -3.92 6.03 -0.53
C PHE A 99 -5.06 7.07 -0.60
N GLU A 100 -6.13 6.87 0.18
CA GLU A 100 -7.35 7.68 0.26
C GLU A 100 -7.37 8.54 1.50
#